data_AF-A0A8T1S1I6-F1
#
_entry.id   AF-A0A8T1S1I6-F1
#
_cell.length_a   1.000
_cell.length_b   1.000
_cell.length_c   1.000
_cell.angle_alpha   90.00
_cell.angle_beta   90.00
_cell.angle_gamma   90.00
#
_symmetry.space_group_name_H-M   'P 1'
#
loop_
_entity.id
_entity.type
_entity.pdbx_description
1 polymer ?
#
loop_
_entity_poly.entity_id
_entity_poly.type
_entity_poly.pdbx_seq_one_letter_code
_entity_poly.pdbx_strand_id
1 'polypeptide(L)'
;LIKFLAESQQQQQATQLQQQQQQAAAQLQQQQQLVQQLSTQQQQLLVELGRQNREHQQQCLQQLATMLPRSAEPQSAGATGSPSAAPPVRLTKMGPTDDPEAFLVTFERVALVAGWAPDQWATLLAPYLT
;
A
#
# COMPACT_ATOMS: atom_id res chain seq x y z
N LEU A 1 -7.98 -40.61 66.03
CA LEU A 1 -8.65 -41.13 64.81
C LEU A 1 -9.49 -40.06 64.10
N ILE A 2 -10.51 -39.47 64.73
CA ILE A 2 -11.40 -38.48 64.07
C ILE A 2 -10.66 -37.21 63.60
N LYS A 3 -9.76 -36.64 64.42
CA LYS A 3 -8.96 -35.46 64.04
C LYS A 3 -8.08 -35.72 62.81
N PHE A 4 -7.41 -36.87 62.79
CA PHE A 4 -6.53 -37.27 61.69
C PHE A 4 -7.29 -37.48 60.37
N LEU A 5 -8.53 -37.94 60.44
CA LEU A 5 -9.41 -38.09 59.27
C LEU A 5 -9.83 -36.72 58.71
N ALA A 6 -10.13 -35.75 59.58
CA ALA A 6 -10.48 -34.39 59.19
C ALA A 6 -9.28 -33.64 58.60
N GLU A 7 -8.09 -33.79 59.19
CA GLU A 7 -6.84 -33.21 58.67
C GLU A 7 -6.49 -33.80 57.28
N SER A 8 -6.62 -35.12 57.11
CA SER A 8 -6.41 -35.78 55.82
C SER A 8 -7.39 -35.30 54.74
N GLN A 9 -8.66 -35.11 55.09
CA GLN A 9 -9.67 -34.55 54.18
C GLN A 9 -9.34 -33.10 53.79
N GLN A 10 -8.96 -32.26 54.76
CA GLN A 10 -8.59 -30.87 54.52
C GLN A 10 -7.35 -30.77 53.62
N GLN A 11 -6.38 -31.66 53.85
CA GLN A 11 -5.17 -31.71 53.03
C GLN A 11 -5.48 -32.17 51.60
N GLN A 12 -6.38 -33.14 51.41
CA GLN A 12 -6.87 -33.54 50.09
C GLN A 12 -7.56 -32.38 49.35
N GLN A 13 -8.41 -31.61 50.03
CA GLN A 13 -9.05 -30.43 49.45
C GLN A 13 -8.03 -29.37 49.03
N ALA A 14 -7.04 -29.09 49.88
CA ALA A 14 -5.98 -28.13 49.56
C ALA A 14 -5.17 -28.58 48.34
N THR A 15 -4.84 -29.87 48.24
CA THR A 15 -4.14 -30.42 47.08
C THR A 15 -4.98 -30.34 45.80
N GLN A 16 -6.29 -30.63 45.87
CA GLN A 16 -7.18 -30.49 44.71
C GLN A 16 -7.26 -29.04 44.22
N LEU A 17 -7.41 -28.08 45.13
CA LEU A 17 -7.43 -26.67 44.78
C LEU A 17 -6.11 -26.22 44.16
N GLN A 18 -4.99 -26.66 44.73
CA GLN A 18 -3.67 -26.35 44.19
C GLN A 18 -3.48 -26.94 42.78
N GLN A 19 -3.92 -28.18 42.57
CA GLN A 19 -3.85 -28.84 41.27
C GLN A 19 -4.76 -28.17 40.23
N GLN A 20 -5.97 -27.78 40.61
CA GLN A 20 -6.88 -27.02 39.76
C GLN A 20 -6.28 -25.67 39.36
N GLN A 21 -5.69 -24.95 40.32
CA GLN A 21 -5.04 -23.67 40.04
C GLN A 21 -3.85 -23.85 39.08
N GLN A 22 -3.04 -24.90 39.26
CA GLN A 22 -1.92 -25.20 38.37
C GLN A 22 -2.37 -25.51 36.95
N GLN A 23 -3.47 -26.26 36.80
CA GLN A 23 -4.06 -26.53 35.49
C GLN A 23 -4.56 -25.25 34.81
N ALA A 24 -5.24 -24.37 35.55
CA ALA A 24 -5.70 -23.09 35.03
C ALA A 24 -4.53 -22.20 34.59
N ALA A 25 -3.46 -22.13 35.37
CA ALA A 25 -2.25 -21.39 35.02
C ALA A 25 -1.58 -21.96 33.75
N ALA A 26 -1.46 -23.29 33.65
CA ALA A 26 -0.89 -23.93 32.47
C ALA A 26 -1.74 -23.68 31.20
N GLN A 27 -3.07 -23.73 31.33
CA GLN A 27 -3.97 -23.39 30.23
C GLN A 27 -3.81 -21.94 29.78
N LEU A 28 -3.74 -21.02 30.74
CA LEU A 28 -3.57 -19.60 30.45
C LEU A 28 -2.20 -19.32 29.81
N GLN A 29 -1.16 -20.01 30.26
CA GLN A 29 0.17 -19.93 29.69
C GLN A 29 0.20 -20.48 28.25
N GLN A 30 -0.47 -21.60 27.99
CA GLN A 30 -0.61 -22.15 26.63
C GLN A 30 -1.34 -21.17 25.71
N GLN A 31 -2.45 -20.57 26.18
CA GLN A 31 -3.22 -19.61 25.40
C GLN A 31 -2.36 -18.38 25.06
N GLN A 32 -1.63 -17.84 26.03
CA GLN A 32 -0.70 -16.74 25.79
C GLN A 32 0.38 -17.11 24.78
N GLN A 33 0.91 -18.33 24.84
CA GLN A 33 1.94 -18.80 23.92
C GLN A 33 1.44 -18.85 22.48
N LEU A 34 0.21 -19.32 22.26
CA LEU A 34 -0.46 -19.32 20.94
C LEU A 34 -0.66 -17.90 20.41
N VAL A 35 -1.16 -16.98 21.24
CA VAL A 35 -1.35 -15.58 20.85
C VAL A 35 -0.02 -14.93 20.48
N GLN A 36 1.03 -15.21 21.25
CA GLN A 36 2.37 -14.67 21.02
C GLN A 36 3.01 -15.24 19.76
N GLN A 37 2.78 -16.53 19.46
CA GLN A 37 3.25 -17.14 18.23
C GLN A 37 2.53 -16.55 17.01
N LEU A 38 1.21 -16.37 17.09
CA LEU A 38 0.42 -15.76 16.02
C LEU A 38 0.81 -14.30 15.79
N SER A 39 1.02 -13.52 16.85
CA SER A 39 1.43 -12.12 16.73
C SER A 39 2.82 -12.01 16.08
N THR A 40 3.75 -12.88 16.48
CA THR A 40 5.09 -12.95 15.89
C THR A 40 5.01 -13.29 14.40
N GLN A 41 4.19 -14.26 14.01
CA GLN A 41 3.99 -14.64 12.62
C GLN A 41 3.43 -13.47 11.79
N GLN A 42 2.37 -12.80 12.28
CA GLN A 42 1.78 -11.66 11.58
C GLN A 42 2.78 -10.51 11.41
N GLN A 43 3.60 -10.27 12.43
CA GLN A 43 4.61 -9.20 12.39
C GLN A 43 5.72 -9.52 11.38
N GLN A 44 6.16 -10.78 11.30
CA GLN A 44 7.12 -11.22 10.29
C GLN A 44 6.58 -11.02 8.87
N LEU A 45 5.33 -11.42 8.61
CA LEU A 45 4.69 -11.22 7.31
C LEU A 45 4.60 -9.73 6.93
N LEU A 46 4.25 -8.87 7.89
CA LEU A 46 4.16 -7.43 7.64
C LEU A 46 5.53 -6.84 7.27
N VAL A 47 6.58 -7.26 7.99
CA VAL A 47 7.96 -6.81 7.72
C VAL A 47 8.43 -7.29 6.35
N GLU A 48 8.19 -8.56 6.00
CA GLU A 48 8.57 -9.14 4.71
C GLU A 48 7.84 -8.43 3.57
N LEU A 49 6.52 -8.22 3.70
CA LEU A 49 5.73 -7.49 2.71
C LEU A 49 6.21 -6.05 2.55
N GLY A 50 6.52 -5.38 3.65
CA GLY A 50 7.08 -4.03 3.63
C GLY A 50 8.45 -3.96 2.92
N ARG A 51 9.30 -4.98 3.13
CA ARG A 51 10.59 -5.09 2.44
C ARG A 51 10.38 -5.31 0.94
N GLN A 52 9.55 -6.28 0.57
CA GLN A 52 9.29 -6.62 -0.82
C GLN A 52 8.67 -5.45 -1.59
N ASN A 53 7.72 -4.74 -0.97
CA ASN A 53 7.11 -3.56 -1.57
C ASN A 53 8.14 -2.44 -1.81
N ARG A 54 9.04 -2.21 -0.85
CA ARG A 54 10.12 -1.21 -1.00
C ARG A 54 11.11 -1.60 -2.08
N GLU A 55 11.46 -2.88 -2.18
CA GLU A 55 12.34 -3.40 -3.23
C GLU A 55 11.70 -3.23 -4.60
N HIS A 56 10.42 -3.59 -4.74
CA HIS A 56 9.67 -3.42 -5.98
C HIS A 56 9.57 -1.94 -6.37
N GLN A 57 9.24 -1.06 -5.41
CA GLN A 57 9.21 0.39 -5.65
C GLN A 57 10.57 0.92 -6.09
N GLN A 58 11.65 0.49 -5.43
CA GLN A 58 13.01 0.86 -5.83
C GLN A 58 13.36 0.35 -7.23
N GLN A 59 12.92 -0.86 -7.61
CA GLN A 59 13.13 -1.39 -8.96
C GLN A 59 12.37 -0.57 -10.00
N CYS A 60 11.10 -0.23 -9.78
CA CYS A 60 10.35 0.64 -10.68
C CYS A 60 11.02 2.01 -10.85
N LEU A 61 11.46 2.63 -9.75
CA LEU A 61 12.18 3.91 -9.81
C LEU A 61 13.52 3.79 -10.55
N GLN A 62 14.28 2.72 -10.32
CA GLN A 62 15.55 2.47 -11.03
C GLN A 62 15.33 2.23 -12.52
N GLN A 63 14.29 1.49 -12.91
CA GLN A 63 13.95 1.27 -14.32
C GLN A 63 13.59 2.61 -14.99
N LEU A 64 12.78 3.45 -14.34
CA LEU A 64 12.49 4.79 -14.83
C LEU A 64 13.75 5.66 -14.94
N ALA A 65 14.63 5.66 -13.93
CA ALA A 65 15.88 6.41 -13.95
C ALA A 65 16.86 5.91 -15.04
N THR A 66 16.86 4.61 -15.33
CA THR A 66 17.71 4.01 -16.37
C THR A 66 17.17 4.29 -17.77
N MET A 67 15.85 4.40 -17.92
CA MET A 67 15.20 4.74 -19.19
C MET A 67 15.13 6.24 -19.46
N LEU A 68 15.36 7.10 -18.46
CA LEU A 68 15.49 8.54 -18.66
C LEU A 68 16.88 8.84 -19.26
N PRO A 69 16.99 9.34 -20.50
CA PRO A 69 18.29 9.70 -21.05
C PRO A 69 18.88 10.81 -20.18
N ARG A 70 20.12 10.61 -19.73
CA ARG A 70 20.92 11.61 -19.00
C ARG A 70 21.25 12.79 -19.93
N SER A 71 20.26 13.60 -20.27
CA SER A 71 20.48 14.92 -20.88
C SER A 71 20.99 15.86 -19.79
N ALA A 72 22.27 15.74 -19.48
CA ALA A 72 23.00 16.71 -18.67
C ALA A 72 24.42 16.82 -19.23
N GLU A 73 24.53 17.35 -20.44
CA GLU A 73 25.71 18.13 -20.82
C GLU A 73 25.57 19.52 -20.20
N PRO A 74 26.53 20.00 -19.39
CA PRO A 74 26.59 21.38 -18.99
C PRO A 74 27.26 22.18 -20.11
N GLN A 75 26.52 22.54 -21.15
CA GLN A 75 26.98 23.51 -22.15
C GLN A 75 26.49 24.91 -21.79
N SER A 76 27.48 25.70 -21.35
CA SER A 76 27.69 27.11 -21.62
C SER A 76 26.63 28.14 -21.17
N ALA A 77 27.13 29.08 -20.38
CA ALA A 77 26.51 30.37 -20.12
C ALA A 77 26.05 31.05 -21.42
N GLY A 78 24.78 31.44 -21.50
CA GLY A 78 24.29 32.19 -22.64
C GLY A 78 22.77 32.30 -22.72
N ALA A 79 22.24 33.28 -21.99
CA ALA A 79 21.06 34.08 -22.33
C ALA A 79 19.67 33.44 -22.58
N THR A 80 18.69 34.11 -21.97
CA THR A 80 17.26 34.23 -22.33
C THR A 80 16.34 33.05 -22.05
N GLY A 81 15.40 33.29 -21.13
CA GLY A 81 14.36 32.35 -20.72
C GLY A 81 13.41 31.96 -21.85
N SER A 82 12.95 30.72 -21.78
CA SER A 82 11.67 30.28 -22.31
C SER A 82 11.11 29.18 -21.41
N PRO A 83 9.78 29.19 -21.17
CA PRO A 83 9.15 28.33 -20.19
C PRO A 83 9.24 26.87 -20.62
N SER A 84 9.34 26.00 -19.63
CA SER A 84 9.27 24.54 -19.74
C SER A 84 8.30 24.11 -20.84
N ALA A 85 8.84 23.61 -21.96
CA ALA A 85 8.04 23.01 -23.01
C ALA A 85 7.45 21.71 -22.45
N ALA A 86 6.23 21.80 -21.93
CA ALA A 86 5.41 20.63 -21.66
C ALA A 86 5.35 19.77 -22.93
N PRO A 87 5.46 18.43 -22.83
CA PRO A 87 5.36 17.57 -24.00
C PRO A 87 4.06 17.89 -24.75
N PRO A 88 4.07 17.96 -26.09
CA PRO A 88 2.86 18.22 -26.85
C PRO A 88 1.87 17.10 -26.54
N VAL A 89 0.82 17.41 -25.78
CA VAL A 89 -0.21 16.44 -25.42
C VAL A 89 -0.99 16.14 -26.68
N ARG A 90 -0.76 14.95 -27.25
CA ARG A 90 -1.46 14.48 -28.45
C ARG A 90 -2.67 13.68 -28.01
N LEU A 91 -3.86 14.25 -28.17
CA LEU A 91 -5.10 13.48 -28.11
C LEU A 91 -5.16 12.54 -29.33
N THR A 92 -5.38 11.26 -29.07
CA THR A 92 -5.66 10.28 -30.13
C THR A 92 -7.12 10.43 -30.53
N LYS A 93 -7.46 10.22 -31.81
CA LYS A 93 -8.84 10.24 -32.28
C LYS A 93 -9.64 9.10 -31.64
N MET A 94 -10.85 9.36 -31.17
CA MET A 94 -11.76 8.34 -30.63
C MET A 94 -12.08 7.32 -31.72
N GLY A 95 -11.80 6.05 -31.48
CA GLY A 95 -12.17 4.94 -32.35
C GLY A 95 -13.61 4.47 -32.10
N PRO A 96 -14.16 3.66 -33.03
CA PRO A 96 -15.56 3.18 -32.94
C PRO A 96 -15.82 2.21 -31.78
N THR A 97 -14.76 1.73 -31.11
CA THR A 97 -14.82 0.84 -29.95
C THR A 97 -14.42 1.52 -28.65
N ASP A 98 -13.99 2.79 -28.71
CA ASP A 98 -13.59 3.54 -27.52
C ASP A 98 -14.82 3.98 -26.73
N ASP A 99 -14.69 4.00 -25.41
CA ASP A 99 -15.74 4.48 -24.52
C ASP A 99 -15.81 6.02 -24.56
N PRO A 100 -16.97 6.61 -24.93
CA PRO A 100 -17.10 8.06 -25.10
C PRO A 100 -16.91 8.83 -23.79
N GLU A 101 -17.34 8.28 -22.65
CA GLU A 101 -17.20 8.96 -21.36
C GLU A 101 -15.73 9.00 -20.91
N ALA A 102 -15.01 7.88 -21.01
CA ALA A 102 -13.59 7.81 -20.72
C ALA A 102 -12.76 8.73 -21.63
N PHE A 103 -13.17 8.86 -22.90
CA PHE A 103 -12.56 9.78 -23.85
C PHE A 103 -12.73 11.24 -23.43
N LEU A 104 -13.95 11.65 -23.06
CA LEU A 104 -14.24 13.01 -22.61
C LEU A 104 -13.51 13.38 -21.31
N VAL A 105 -13.43 12.45 -20.35
CA VAL A 105 -12.66 12.65 -19.11
C VAL A 105 -11.18 12.85 -19.40
N THR A 106 -10.65 12.12 -20.40
CA THR A 106 -9.25 12.27 -20.83
C THR A 106 -9.05 13.62 -21.50
N PHE A 107 -9.94 14.03 -22.39
CA PHE A 107 -9.93 15.34 -23.03
C PHE A 107 -9.97 16.49 -22.01
N GLU A 108 -10.87 16.43 -21.02
CA GLU A 108 -11.00 17.46 -19.98
C GLU A 108 -9.70 17.60 -19.17
N ARG A 109 -9.10 16.48 -18.76
CA ARG A 109 -7.80 16.51 -18.04
C ARG A 109 -6.70 17.14 -18.89
N VAL A 110 -6.66 16.85 -20.18
CA VAL A 110 -5.70 17.46 -21.12
C VAL A 110 -5.98 18.96 -21.26
N ALA A 111 -7.24 19.35 -21.43
CA ALA A 111 -7.64 20.73 -21.60
C ALA A 111 -7.32 21.59 -20.36
N LEU A 112 -7.51 21.03 -19.16
CA LEU A 112 -7.16 21.67 -17.89
C LEU A 112 -5.63 21.85 -17.75
N VAL A 113 -4.85 20.82 -18.07
CA VAL A 113 -3.38 20.89 -18.03
C VAL A 113 -2.81 21.85 -19.07
N ALA A 114 -3.43 21.90 -20.25
CA ALA A 114 -3.03 22.78 -21.36
C ALA A 114 -3.59 24.22 -21.23
N GLY A 115 -4.44 24.48 -20.24
CA GLY A 115 -5.03 25.80 -19.99
C GLY A 115 -5.98 26.28 -21.10
N TRP A 116 -6.66 25.36 -21.80
CA TRP A 116 -7.59 25.72 -22.86
C TRP A 116 -8.86 26.37 -22.30
N ALA A 117 -9.32 27.45 -22.93
CA ALA A 117 -10.56 28.11 -22.54
C ALA A 117 -11.77 27.19 -22.82
N PRO A 118 -12.70 27.01 -21.86
CA PRO A 118 -13.88 26.15 -22.03
C PRO A 118 -14.71 26.45 -23.29
N ASP A 119 -14.80 27.72 -23.70
CA ASP A 119 -15.51 28.14 -24.91
C ASP A 119 -14.92 27.56 -26.20
N GLN A 120 -13.65 27.16 -26.19
CA GLN A 120 -12.94 26.58 -27.33
C GLN A 120 -12.94 25.04 -27.31
N TRP A 121 -13.38 24.42 -26.22
CA TRP A 121 -13.28 22.97 -26.04
C TRP A 121 -14.05 22.20 -27.12
N ALA A 122 -15.26 22.63 -27.48
CA ALA A 122 -16.04 21.98 -28.53
C ALA A 122 -15.34 22.01 -29.89
N THR A 123 -14.73 23.15 -30.26
CA THR A 123 -13.97 23.31 -31.50
C THR A 123 -12.71 22.45 -31.51
N LEU A 124 -12.04 22.32 -30.37
CA LEU A 124 -10.86 21.48 -30.21
C LEU A 124 -11.20 19.98 -30.16
N LEU A 125 -12.36 19.62 -29.62
CA LEU A 125 -12.84 18.23 -29.48
C LEU A 125 -13.36 17.66 -30.80
N ALA A 126 -14.05 18.47 -31.61
CA ALA A 126 -14.69 18.05 -32.86
C ALA A 126 -13.83 17.18 -33.81
N PRO A 127 -12.55 17.50 -34.11
CA PRO A 127 -11.74 16.67 -34.99
C PRO A 127 -11.39 15.29 -34.41
N TYR A 128 -11.63 15.06 -33.12
CA TYR A 128 -11.31 13.82 -32.43
C TYR A 128 -12.51 12.87 -32.24
N LEU A 129 -13.73 13.33 -32.50
CA LEU A 129 -14.93 12.50 -32.50
C LEU A 129 -15.09 11.91 -33.92
N THR A 130 -15.15 10.58 -34.06
CA THR A 130 -15.35 9.89 -35.36
C THR A 130 -16.81 9.55 -35.62
#